data_AF-A0A6V8LUW7-F1
#
_entry.id   AF-A0A6V8LUW7-F1
#
_cell.length_a   1.000
_cell.length_b   1.000
_cell.length_c   1.000
_cell.angle_alpha   90.00
_cell.angle_beta   90.00
_cell.angle_gamma   90.00
#
_symmetry.space_group_name_H-M   'P 1'
#
loop_
_entity.id
_entity.type
_entity.pdbx_description
1 polymer ?
#
loop_
_entity_poly.entity_id
_entity_poly.type
_entity_poly.pdbx_seq_one_letter_code
_entity_poly.pdbx_strand_id
1 'polypeptide(L)'
;MTRGSHQDALERWYRWLLRAYPRRYRSLRGTEMLTTLLDAAEPGQRRPHPRDAVDLLLGGARCRFAVPRGQAYLAVAVVVAAFAGLTAAAAAGRLAWPAAAPEPSLAAAQAAAAVAMPLPQSGPPSRYDDPLALDQGSARVEFSYVAPADRPVADVVRQSHGRLAADGWRVGPLEPGDHLIEFSASKGDHLVQVRGYFGLSNVDSLTVWVSGRVAHWLAPAVGGALCAGAAAGWLLAAWALRRFRRHGLRARLAAGVLAAPGLLATGSALFAGAYQALAVGPKDGWTPHDSLFAAAALAAVGPLAGLAAAALALAAVVVALPVRPDPPAPTPPERAWRYRLWGMAGTHLAFAAAWCTVVVLFLVRGQHLLGPVNDPKELIPFGYHPMNPFMWLYAALALLYLFGFMASPVLLSISVPLLVTGRRVARRAGLWAAWRTLLLAAATAVLLPIMTFTPLGQEATTWWLD
;
A
#
# COMPACT_ATOMS: atom_id res chain seq x y z
N MET A 1 43.02 -26.74 -39.64
CA MET A 1 41.65 -26.20 -39.82
C MET A 1 40.80 -26.16 -38.53
N THR A 2 41.23 -26.70 -37.38
CA THR A 2 40.37 -26.83 -36.18
C THR A 2 40.21 -25.55 -35.34
N ARG A 3 41.20 -24.66 -35.31
CA ARG A 3 41.21 -23.46 -34.44
C ARG A 3 40.07 -22.48 -34.75
N GLY A 4 39.77 -22.23 -36.03
CA GLY A 4 38.68 -21.34 -36.45
C GLY A 4 37.30 -21.86 -36.02
N SER A 5 37.05 -23.17 -36.20
CA SER A 5 35.76 -23.76 -35.87
C SER A 5 35.37 -23.67 -34.38
N HIS A 6 36.35 -23.65 -33.47
CA HIS A 6 36.10 -23.53 -32.03
C HIS A 6 35.78 -22.08 -31.66
N GLN A 7 36.54 -21.14 -32.21
CA GLN A 7 36.34 -19.71 -31.99
C GLN A 7 34.98 -19.26 -32.54
N ASP A 8 34.58 -19.75 -33.72
CA ASP A 8 33.26 -19.49 -34.31
C ASP A 8 32.11 -20.00 -33.42
N ALA A 9 32.29 -21.14 -32.75
CA ALA A 9 31.29 -21.71 -31.86
C ALA A 9 31.14 -20.88 -30.57
N LEU A 10 32.26 -20.47 -29.97
CA LEU A 10 32.27 -19.63 -28.78
C LEU A 10 31.68 -18.24 -29.08
N GLU A 11 32.05 -17.64 -30.21
CA GLU A 11 31.52 -16.35 -30.65
C GLU A 11 29.99 -16.39 -30.80
N ARG A 12 29.44 -17.44 -31.41
CA ARG A 12 27.98 -17.63 -31.52
C ARG A 12 27.30 -17.66 -30.16
N TRP A 13 27.90 -18.35 -29.18
CA TRP A 13 27.40 -18.38 -27.80
C TRP A 13 27.42 -17.00 -27.15
N TYR A 14 28.52 -16.26 -27.23
CA TYR A 14 28.59 -14.90 -26.67
C TYR A 14 27.63 -13.94 -27.37
N ARG A 15 27.49 -14.00 -28.70
CA ARG A 15 26.49 -13.20 -29.44
C ARG A 15 25.05 -13.54 -29.01
N TRP A 16 24.77 -14.80 -28.70
CA TRP A 16 23.48 -15.22 -28.16
C TRP A 16 23.26 -14.68 -26.74
N LEU A 17 24.23 -14.84 -25.83
CA LEU A 17 24.17 -14.30 -24.47
C LEU A 17 24.01 -12.77 -24.46
N LEU A 18 24.75 -12.07 -25.33
CA LEU A 18 24.66 -10.62 -25.48
C LEU A 18 23.25 -10.18 -25.89
N ARG A 19 22.36 -11.03 -26.44
CA ARG A 19 20.95 -10.68 -26.67
C ARG A 19 20.22 -10.27 -25.40
N ALA A 20 20.71 -10.65 -24.22
CA ALA A 20 20.22 -10.14 -22.93
C ALA A 20 20.34 -8.62 -22.80
N TYR A 21 21.26 -7.96 -23.52
CA TYR A 21 21.38 -6.50 -23.52
C TYR A 21 20.36 -5.82 -24.45
N PRO A 22 19.92 -4.57 -24.15
CA PRO A 22 19.04 -3.80 -25.04
C PRO A 22 19.64 -3.59 -26.43
N ARG A 23 18.83 -3.62 -27.50
CA ARG A 23 19.30 -3.49 -28.91
C ARG A 23 20.21 -2.27 -29.14
N ARG A 24 19.87 -1.11 -28.57
CA ARG A 24 20.69 0.12 -28.66
C ARG A 24 22.04 0.00 -27.95
N TYR A 25 22.08 -0.70 -26.82
CA TYR A 25 23.34 -0.92 -26.09
C TYR A 25 24.24 -1.87 -26.89
N ARG A 26 23.66 -2.95 -27.42
CA ARG A 26 24.38 -3.90 -28.30
C ARG A 26 24.89 -3.25 -29.58
N SER A 27 24.15 -2.33 -30.18
CA SER A 27 24.63 -1.62 -31.38
C SER A 27 25.77 -0.65 -31.08
N LEU A 28 25.88 -0.15 -29.85
CA LEU A 28 26.92 0.81 -29.46
C LEU A 28 28.17 0.15 -28.86
N ARG A 29 28.00 -0.94 -28.10
CA ARG A 29 29.05 -1.58 -27.30
C ARG A 29 29.19 -3.08 -27.53
N GLY A 30 28.29 -3.69 -28.30
CA GLY A 30 28.23 -5.16 -28.43
C GLY A 30 29.44 -5.77 -29.12
N THR A 31 30.06 -5.05 -30.08
CA THR A 31 31.30 -5.47 -30.72
C THR A 31 32.48 -5.41 -29.76
N GLU A 32 32.65 -4.29 -29.04
CA GLU A 32 33.68 -4.12 -28.00
C GLU A 32 33.57 -5.20 -26.92
N MET A 33 32.37 -5.42 -26.37
CA MET A 33 32.14 -6.49 -25.38
C MET A 33 32.48 -7.88 -25.92
N LEU A 34 32.09 -8.18 -27.17
CA LEU A 34 32.35 -9.47 -27.79
C LEU A 34 33.86 -9.69 -27.99
N THR A 35 34.58 -8.68 -28.47
CA THR A 35 36.04 -8.73 -28.61
C THR A 35 36.71 -8.97 -27.27
N THR A 36 36.35 -8.22 -26.23
CA THR A 36 36.92 -8.42 -24.88
C THR A 36 36.64 -9.82 -24.31
N LEU A 37 35.45 -10.39 -24.54
CA LEU A 37 35.11 -11.75 -24.10
C LEU A 37 35.89 -12.83 -24.86
N LEU A 38 36.17 -12.62 -26.15
CA LEU A 38 36.96 -13.54 -26.96
C LEU A 38 38.47 -13.43 -26.65
N ASP A 39 38.96 -12.22 -26.37
CA ASP A 39 40.35 -11.98 -25.97
C ASP A 39 40.66 -12.58 -24.59
N ALA A 40 39.67 -12.65 -23.71
CA ALA A 40 39.77 -13.27 -22.38
C ALA A 40 39.58 -14.80 -22.40
N ALA A 41 39.19 -15.40 -23.53
CA ALA A 41 38.88 -16.82 -23.61
C ALA A 41 40.16 -17.70 -23.63
N GLU A 42 40.11 -18.85 -22.97
CA GLU A 42 41.24 -19.79 -22.95
C GLU A 42 41.47 -20.43 -24.33
N PRO A 43 42.73 -20.75 -24.71
CA PRO A 43 43.02 -21.43 -25.96
C PRO A 43 42.27 -22.75 -26.10
N GLY A 44 41.36 -22.82 -27.08
CA GLY A 44 40.56 -24.01 -27.37
C GLY A 44 39.18 -24.06 -26.71
N GLN A 45 38.81 -23.02 -25.94
CA GLN A 45 37.48 -22.89 -25.35
C GLN A 45 36.38 -22.87 -26.43
N ARG A 46 35.40 -23.78 -26.31
CA ARG A 46 34.26 -23.90 -27.26
C ARG A 46 32.93 -23.37 -26.70
N ARG A 47 32.83 -23.18 -25.37
CA ARG A 47 31.64 -22.69 -24.67
C ARG A 47 32.03 -21.68 -23.59
N PRO A 48 31.19 -20.66 -23.31
CA PRO A 48 31.42 -19.72 -22.22
C PRO A 48 31.55 -20.45 -20.89
N HIS A 49 32.33 -19.92 -19.95
CA HIS A 49 32.22 -20.42 -18.58
C HIS A 49 30.82 -20.11 -18.04
N PRO A 50 30.25 -20.97 -17.17
CA PRO A 50 28.96 -20.72 -16.55
C PRO A 50 28.90 -19.37 -15.83
N ARG A 51 30.02 -18.94 -15.22
CA ARG A 51 30.15 -17.64 -14.56
C ARG A 51 29.99 -16.48 -15.54
N ASP A 52 30.73 -16.49 -16.66
CA ASP A 52 30.62 -15.45 -17.70
C ASP A 52 29.21 -15.38 -18.28
N ALA A 53 28.58 -16.54 -18.50
CA ALA A 53 27.21 -16.61 -18.97
C ALA A 53 26.23 -15.97 -17.96
N VAL A 54 26.34 -16.31 -16.68
CA VAL A 54 25.52 -15.70 -15.61
C VAL A 54 25.78 -14.21 -15.51
N ASP A 55 27.03 -13.76 -15.56
CA ASP A 55 27.39 -12.34 -15.48
C ASP A 55 26.85 -11.53 -16.66
N LEU A 56 26.92 -12.08 -17.89
CA LEU A 56 26.33 -11.44 -19.07
C LEU A 56 24.80 -11.39 -19.02
N LEU A 57 24.16 -12.45 -18.54
CA LEU A 57 22.71 -12.48 -18.36
C LEU A 57 22.26 -11.47 -17.30
N LEU A 58 22.94 -11.42 -16.15
CA LEU A 58 22.67 -10.47 -15.07
C LEU A 58 22.99 -9.03 -15.49
N GLY A 59 24.09 -8.81 -16.23
CA GLY A 59 24.46 -7.52 -16.78
C GLY A 59 23.44 -7.02 -17.80
N GLY A 60 22.99 -7.90 -18.70
CA GLY A 60 21.95 -7.60 -19.68
C GLY A 60 20.60 -7.32 -19.01
N ALA A 61 20.20 -8.13 -18.03
CA ALA A 61 19.02 -7.93 -17.21
C ALA A 61 19.09 -6.60 -16.45
N ARG A 62 20.21 -6.28 -15.79
CA ARG A 62 20.44 -4.98 -15.14
C ARG A 62 20.30 -3.85 -16.16
N CYS A 63 20.89 -3.94 -17.34
CA CYS A 63 20.71 -2.90 -18.38
C CYS A 63 19.26 -2.76 -18.85
N ARG A 64 18.50 -3.86 -18.93
CA ARG A 64 17.09 -3.85 -19.32
C ARG A 64 16.15 -3.43 -18.21
N PHE A 65 16.50 -3.63 -16.95
CA PHE A 65 15.63 -3.45 -15.80
C PHE A 65 16.10 -2.33 -14.86
N ALA A 66 17.22 -1.68 -15.18
CA ALA A 66 17.69 -0.51 -14.45
C ALA A 66 16.73 0.66 -14.62
N VAL A 67 16.28 1.16 -13.49
CA VAL A 67 15.58 2.43 -13.35
C VAL A 67 16.54 3.56 -13.76
N PRO A 68 16.06 4.64 -14.41
CA PRO A 68 16.92 5.79 -14.69
C PRO A 68 17.61 6.34 -13.44
N ARG A 69 18.84 6.85 -13.59
CA ARG A 69 19.58 7.47 -12.48
C ARG A 69 18.78 8.62 -11.86
N GLY A 70 18.69 8.64 -10.52
CA GLY A 70 18.04 9.67 -9.72
C GLY A 70 17.17 9.06 -8.62
N GLN A 71 17.26 9.60 -7.39
CA GLN A 71 16.53 9.09 -6.23
C GLN A 71 15.01 9.08 -6.43
N ALA A 72 14.45 10.12 -7.07
CA ALA A 72 13.02 10.17 -7.35
C ALA A 72 12.53 9.03 -8.26
N TYR A 73 13.32 8.64 -9.26
CA TYR A 73 12.96 7.52 -10.13
C TYR A 73 13.01 6.19 -9.37
N LEU A 74 14.02 6.02 -8.52
CA LEU A 74 14.13 4.84 -7.66
C LEU A 74 12.92 4.74 -6.72
N ALA A 75 12.56 5.84 -6.04
CA ALA A 75 11.41 5.89 -5.15
C ALA A 75 10.12 5.50 -5.87
N VAL A 76 9.84 6.07 -7.05
CA VAL A 76 8.67 5.69 -7.87
C VAL A 76 8.69 4.20 -8.21
N ALA A 77 9.84 3.66 -8.63
CA ALA A 77 9.94 2.25 -8.98
C ALA A 77 9.72 1.31 -7.78
N VAL A 78 10.24 1.67 -6.60
CA VAL A 78 10.03 0.92 -5.36
C VAL A 78 8.55 0.97 -4.95
N VAL A 79 7.91 2.13 -4.98
CA VAL A 79 6.48 2.28 -4.63
C VAL A 79 5.59 1.46 -5.56
N VAL A 80 5.81 1.54 -6.87
CA VAL A 80 5.04 0.75 -7.86
C VAL A 80 5.30 -0.75 -7.71
N ALA A 81 6.55 -1.15 -7.46
CA ALA A 81 6.90 -2.55 -7.22
C ALA A 81 6.21 -3.08 -5.96
N ALA A 82 6.35 -2.39 -4.82
CA ALA A 82 5.74 -2.79 -3.57
C ALA A 82 4.22 -2.93 -3.70
N PHE A 83 3.55 -2.00 -4.37
CA PHE A 83 2.11 -2.05 -4.59
C PHE A 83 1.67 -3.18 -5.51
N ALA A 84 2.38 -3.40 -6.62
CA ALA A 84 2.11 -4.53 -7.49
C ALA A 84 2.31 -5.87 -6.76
N GLY A 85 3.32 -5.95 -5.89
CA GLY A 85 3.54 -7.09 -5.01
C GLY A 85 2.37 -7.30 -4.04
N LEU A 86 1.98 -6.26 -3.29
CA LEU A 86 0.86 -6.32 -2.35
C LEU A 86 -0.45 -6.73 -3.05
N THR A 87 -0.69 -6.19 -4.25
CA THR A 87 -1.85 -6.52 -5.09
C THR A 87 -1.84 -7.98 -5.54
N ALA A 88 -0.70 -8.49 -5.98
CA ALA A 88 -0.57 -9.89 -6.36
C ALA A 88 -0.73 -10.84 -5.16
N ALA A 89 -0.15 -10.49 -4.01
CA ALA A 89 -0.30 -11.23 -2.76
C ALA A 89 -1.77 -11.30 -2.31
N ALA A 90 -2.47 -10.16 -2.33
CA ALA A 90 -3.88 -10.07 -2.02
C ALA A 90 -4.75 -10.92 -2.94
N ALA A 91 -4.50 -10.85 -4.26
CA ALA A 91 -5.23 -11.64 -5.24
C ALA A 91 -4.98 -13.14 -5.05
N ALA A 92 -3.72 -13.54 -4.84
CA ALA A 92 -3.35 -14.93 -4.57
C ALA A 92 -4.01 -15.45 -3.29
N GLY A 93 -3.95 -14.69 -2.19
CA GLY A 93 -4.59 -15.04 -0.93
C GLY A 93 -6.10 -15.22 -1.09
N ARG A 94 -6.78 -14.27 -1.75
CA ARG A 94 -8.23 -14.33 -2.01
C ARG A 94 -8.62 -15.52 -2.88
N LEU A 95 -7.86 -15.81 -3.94
CA LEU A 95 -8.15 -16.92 -4.85
C LEU A 95 -7.83 -18.29 -4.25
N ALA A 96 -6.79 -18.37 -3.42
CA ALA A 96 -6.36 -19.60 -2.77
C ALA A 96 -7.16 -19.93 -1.51
N TRP A 97 -7.79 -18.95 -0.87
CA TRP A 97 -8.46 -19.10 0.41
C TRP A 97 -9.47 -20.27 0.46
N PRO A 98 -10.41 -20.43 -0.49
CA PRO A 98 -11.40 -21.50 -0.42
C PRO A 98 -10.77 -22.91 -0.42
N ALA A 99 -9.60 -23.06 -1.04
CA ALA A 99 -8.86 -24.31 -1.08
C ALA A 99 -7.93 -24.50 0.12
N ALA A 100 -7.51 -23.40 0.75
CA ALA A 100 -6.54 -23.41 1.84
C ALA A 100 -7.19 -23.47 3.23
N ALA A 101 -8.38 -22.90 3.41
CA ALA A 101 -9.06 -22.83 4.70
C ALA A 101 -10.47 -23.40 4.58
N PRO A 102 -10.63 -24.74 4.55
CA PRO A 102 -11.95 -25.34 4.51
C PRO A 102 -12.72 -24.94 5.77
N GLU A 103 -13.91 -24.37 5.57
CA GLU A 103 -14.76 -23.93 6.67
C GLU A 103 -15.24 -25.14 7.48
N PRO A 104 -15.12 -25.10 8.82
CA PRO A 104 -15.64 -26.17 9.65
C PRO A 104 -17.17 -26.23 9.48
N SER A 105 -17.72 -27.43 9.36
CA SER A 105 -19.17 -27.60 9.41
C SER A 105 -19.70 -27.08 10.74
N LEU A 106 -20.90 -26.48 10.75
CA LEU A 106 -21.50 -25.94 11.96
C LEU A 106 -21.58 -26.99 13.08
N ALA A 107 -21.89 -28.24 12.73
CA ALA A 107 -21.93 -29.36 13.67
C ALA A 107 -20.55 -29.65 14.30
N ALA A 108 -19.49 -29.66 13.49
CA ALA A 108 -18.12 -29.85 13.99
C ALA A 108 -17.67 -28.67 14.87
N ALA A 109 -17.98 -27.44 14.47
CA ALA A 109 -17.68 -26.25 15.24
C ALA A 109 -18.41 -26.25 16.60
N GLN A 110 -19.70 -26.61 16.60
CA GLN A 110 -20.49 -26.70 17.83
C GLN A 110 -20.00 -27.81 18.76
N ALA A 111 -19.57 -28.95 18.22
CA ALA A 111 -18.97 -30.02 19.01
C ALA A 111 -17.66 -29.57 19.69
N ALA A 112 -16.77 -28.89 18.95
CA ALA A 112 -15.53 -28.35 19.51
C ALA A 112 -15.80 -27.28 20.59
N ALA A 113 -16.76 -26.38 20.33
CA ALA A 113 -17.15 -25.34 21.28
C ALA A 113 -17.78 -25.92 22.55
N ALA A 114 -18.56 -27.01 22.45
CA ALA A 114 -19.14 -27.70 23.61
C ALA A 114 -18.09 -28.36 24.52
N VAL A 115 -16.98 -28.86 23.95
CA VAL A 115 -15.85 -29.38 24.74
C VAL A 115 -15.16 -28.25 25.50
N ALA A 116 -14.90 -27.13 24.82
CA ALA A 116 -14.29 -25.95 25.42
C ALA A 116 -15.19 -25.37 26.52
N MET A 117 -16.46 -25.18 26.22
CA MET A 117 -17.41 -24.45 27.05
C MET A 117 -18.74 -25.20 27.19
N PRO A 118 -18.89 -26.07 28.21
CA PRO A 118 -20.12 -26.81 28.50
C PRO A 118 -21.13 -25.91 29.24
N LEU A 119 -21.38 -24.71 28.71
CA LEU A 119 -22.34 -23.74 29.21
C LEU A 119 -23.45 -23.53 28.16
N PRO A 120 -24.66 -23.13 28.57
CA PRO A 120 -25.68 -22.66 27.64
C PRO A 120 -25.15 -21.46 26.84
N GLN A 121 -25.31 -21.50 25.52
CA GLN A 121 -24.97 -20.38 24.65
C GLN A 121 -25.93 -19.21 24.89
N SER A 122 -25.42 -17.98 24.81
CA SER A 122 -26.23 -16.77 25.00
C SER A 122 -27.09 -16.40 23.78
N GLY A 123 -26.84 -17.06 22.64
CA GLY A 123 -27.54 -16.81 21.37
C GLY A 123 -27.13 -17.83 20.30
N PRO A 124 -27.69 -17.72 19.08
CA PRO A 124 -27.27 -18.54 17.96
C PRO A 124 -25.80 -18.25 17.58
N PRO A 125 -25.07 -19.25 17.05
CA PRO A 125 -23.69 -19.04 16.62
C PRO A 125 -23.60 -18.06 15.44
N SER A 126 -22.60 -17.18 15.49
CA SER A 126 -22.29 -16.24 14.41
C SER A 126 -21.26 -16.85 13.47
N ARG A 127 -21.53 -16.81 12.16
CA ARG A 127 -20.63 -17.36 11.14
C ARG A 127 -19.96 -16.24 10.35
N TYR A 128 -18.64 -16.34 10.21
CA TYR A 128 -17.79 -15.36 9.52
C TYR A 128 -17.07 -16.02 8.34
N ASP A 129 -17.68 -15.91 7.16
CA ASP A 129 -17.17 -16.53 5.94
C ASP A 129 -16.29 -15.58 5.11
N ASP A 130 -16.25 -14.28 5.44
CA ASP A 130 -15.47 -13.31 4.67
C ASP A 130 -13.97 -13.40 5.03
N PRO A 131 -13.08 -13.84 4.11
CA PRO A 131 -11.63 -13.79 4.30
C PRO A 131 -11.08 -12.40 4.67
N LEU A 132 -11.78 -11.33 4.29
CA LEU A 132 -11.29 -9.96 4.37
C LEU A 132 -11.83 -9.18 5.58
N ALA A 133 -12.62 -9.82 6.46
CA ALA A 133 -13.09 -9.20 7.69
C ALA A 133 -11.92 -8.97 8.67
N LEU A 134 -11.33 -7.78 8.59
CA LEU A 134 -10.13 -7.34 9.33
C LEU A 134 -10.23 -7.46 10.85
N ASP A 135 -11.44 -7.36 11.42
CA ASP A 135 -11.64 -7.21 12.86
C ASP A 135 -11.93 -8.56 13.57
N GLN A 136 -12.32 -9.57 12.81
CA GLN A 136 -12.99 -10.75 13.36
C GLN A 136 -12.57 -12.06 12.70
N GLY A 137 -11.28 -12.23 12.37
CA GLY A 137 -10.67 -13.53 12.01
C GLY A 137 -11.47 -14.41 11.04
N SER A 138 -11.05 -14.51 9.79
CA SER A 138 -11.86 -15.16 8.75
C SER A 138 -12.01 -16.68 8.85
N ALA A 139 -13.09 -17.20 8.25
CA ALA A 139 -13.47 -18.62 8.18
C ALA A 139 -13.64 -19.27 9.56
N ARG A 140 -14.48 -18.66 10.40
CA ARG A 140 -14.76 -19.11 11.76
C ARG A 140 -16.24 -19.11 12.12
N VAL A 141 -16.56 -19.89 13.14
CA VAL A 141 -17.84 -19.84 13.84
C VAL A 141 -17.58 -19.38 15.27
N GLU A 142 -18.32 -18.38 15.69
CA GLU A 142 -18.25 -17.78 17.03
C GLU A 142 -19.45 -18.22 17.87
N PHE A 143 -19.15 -18.60 19.10
CA PHE A 143 -20.11 -18.96 20.13
C PHE A 143 -19.92 -18.03 21.32
N SER A 144 -20.99 -17.37 21.74
CA SER A 144 -20.99 -16.46 22.89
C SER A 144 -21.68 -17.11 24.09
N TYR A 145 -21.13 -16.86 25.27
CA TYR A 145 -21.65 -17.37 26.54
C TYR A 145 -21.60 -16.26 27.59
N VAL A 146 -22.53 -16.35 28.55
CA VAL A 146 -22.50 -15.52 29.75
C VAL A 146 -21.66 -16.21 30.81
N ALA A 147 -20.71 -15.49 31.42
CA ALA A 147 -19.93 -16.05 32.51
C ALA A 147 -20.84 -16.28 33.75
N PRO A 148 -20.68 -17.40 34.47
CA PRO A 148 -21.40 -17.64 35.71
C PRO A 148 -21.07 -16.56 36.76
N ALA A 149 -22.08 -15.92 37.34
CA ALA A 149 -21.88 -14.83 38.31
C ALA A 149 -21.16 -15.26 39.60
N ASP A 150 -21.14 -16.56 39.89
CA ASP A 150 -20.49 -17.17 41.06
C ASP A 150 -19.01 -17.49 40.82
N ARG A 151 -18.50 -17.30 39.59
CA ARG A 151 -17.13 -17.71 39.23
C ARG A 151 -16.40 -16.63 38.42
N PRO A 152 -15.16 -16.28 38.79
CA PRO A 152 -14.33 -15.41 37.96
C PRO A 152 -14.15 -15.95 36.54
N VAL A 153 -14.25 -15.08 35.53
CA VAL A 153 -14.02 -15.41 34.11
C VAL A 153 -12.69 -16.16 33.90
N ALA A 154 -11.63 -15.70 34.59
CA ALA A 154 -10.32 -16.32 34.52
C ALA A 154 -10.30 -17.79 34.98
N ASP A 155 -11.13 -18.17 35.97
CA ASP A 155 -11.25 -19.55 36.41
C ASP A 155 -11.96 -20.40 35.35
N VAL A 156 -13.00 -19.85 34.71
CA VAL A 156 -13.75 -20.53 33.64
C VAL A 156 -12.86 -20.79 32.41
N VAL A 157 -12.06 -19.81 32.02
CA VAL A 157 -11.09 -19.94 30.90
C VAL A 157 -9.98 -20.93 31.26
N ARG A 158 -9.42 -20.90 32.48
CA ARG A 158 -8.46 -21.92 32.96
C ARG A 158 -9.05 -23.33 32.96
N GLN A 159 -10.32 -23.48 33.33
CA GLN A 159 -11.00 -24.77 33.30
C GLN A 159 -11.21 -25.25 31.85
N SER A 160 -11.56 -24.35 30.93
CA SER A 160 -11.65 -24.65 29.49
C SER A 160 -10.32 -25.14 28.93
N HIS A 161 -9.21 -24.49 29.30
CA HIS A 161 -7.85 -24.90 28.93
C HIS A 161 -7.56 -26.35 29.36
N GLY A 162 -7.84 -26.69 30.62
CA GLY A 162 -7.68 -28.05 31.14
C GLY A 162 -8.59 -29.08 30.46
N ARG A 163 -9.85 -28.72 30.15
CA ARG A 163 -10.80 -29.61 29.44
C ARG A 163 -10.31 -29.95 28.04
N LEU A 164 -9.90 -28.94 27.26
CA LEU A 164 -9.38 -29.17 25.91
C LEU A 164 -8.10 -30.02 25.95
N ALA A 165 -7.19 -29.76 26.88
CA ALA A 165 -6.00 -30.59 27.07
C ALA A 165 -6.36 -32.06 27.41
N ALA A 166 -7.33 -32.28 28.31
CA ALA A 166 -7.81 -33.61 28.68
C ALA A 166 -8.52 -34.34 27.53
N ASP A 167 -9.19 -33.60 26.63
CA ASP A 167 -9.76 -34.14 25.38
C ASP A 167 -8.68 -34.38 24.29
N GLY A 168 -7.40 -34.14 24.60
CA GLY A 168 -6.28 -34.40 23.67
C GLY A 168 -6.04 -33.30 22.64
N TRP A 169 -6.55 -32.08 22.87
CA TRP A 169 -6.15 -30.92 22.10
C TRP A 169 -4.74 -30.49 22.46
N ARG A 170 -4.00 -29.97 21.48
CA ARG A 170 -2.75 -29.26 21.72
C ARG A 170 -3.07 -27.82 22.10
N VAL A 171 -2.96 -27.51 23.39
CA VAL A 171 -3.32 -26.21 23.95
C VAL A 171 -2.08 -25.31 24.09
N GLY A 172 -2.20 -24.05 23.69
CA GLY A 172 -1.20 -23.00 23.86
C GLY A 172 -1.15 -22.44 25.28
N PRO A 173 -0.25 -21.48 25.55
CA PRO A 173 -0.22 -20.78 26.83
C PRO A 173 -1.50 -19.95 27.05
N LEU A 174 -1.79 -19.66 28.32
CA LEU A 174 -2.79 -18.65 28.69
C LEU A 174 -2.13 -17.27 28.63
N GLU A 175 -2.81 -16.34 27.96
CA GLU A 175 -2.34 -14.98 27.76
C GLU A 175 -3.23 -14.02 28.56
N PRO A 176 -2.76 -13.53 29.71
CA PRO A 176 -3.49 -12.55 30.51
C PRO A 176 -3.30 -11.14 29.94
N GLY A 177 -4.40 -10.42 29.77
CA GLY A 177 -4.47 -8.98 29.53
C GLY A 177 -5.33 -8.27 30.58
N ASP A 178 -5.38 -6.94 30.52
CA ASP A 178 -6.02 -6.10 31.57
C ASP A 178 -7.51 -6.44 31.79
N HIS A 179 -8.22 -6.79 30.72
CA HIS A 179 -9.66 -7.11 30.72
C HIS A 179 -9.99 -8.34 29.89
N LEU A 180 -8.97 -9.13 29.56
CA LEU A 180 -9.07 -10.27 28.66
C LEU A 180 -8.17 -11.39 29.18
N ILE A 181 -8.65 -12.62 29.14
CA ILE A 181 -7.80 -13.80 29.25
C ILE A 181 -8.13 -14.73 28.10
N GLU A 182 -7.10 -15.15 27.36
CA GLU A 182 -7.30 -16.00 26.20
C GLU A 182 -6.28 -17.12 26.06
N PHE A 183 -6.61 -18.11 25.25
CA PHE A 183 -5.68 -19.12 24.76
C PHE A 183 -6.19 -19.73 23.45
N SER A 184 -5.30 -20.39 22.72
CA SER A 184 -5.63 -21.18 21.53
C SER A 184 -5.39 -22.67 21.74
N ALA A 185 -6.14 -23.51 21.04
CA ALA A 185 -6.00 -24.97 21.06
C ALA A 185 -6.21 -25.55 19.65
N SER A 186 -5.52 -26.63 19.30
CA SER A 186 -5.67 -27.29 18.00
C SER A 186 -5.82 -28.81 18.10
N LYS A 187 -6.68 -29.39 17.25
CA LYS A 187 -6.89 -30.85 17.13
C LYS A 187 -7.34 -31.19 15.71
N GLY A 188 -6.53 -32.00 15.02
CA GLY A 188 -6.72 -32.25 13.59
C GLY A 188 -6.69 -30.96 12.77
N ASP A 189 -7.75 -30.73 12.01
CA ASP A 189 -7.94 -29.54 11.16
C ASP A 189 -8.70 -28.40 11.86
N HIS A 190 -8.95 -28.49 13.17
CA HIS A 190 -9.66 -27.46 13.92
C HIS A 190 -8.70 -26.66 14.80
N LEU A 191 -8.92 -25.36 14.83
CA LEU A 191 -8.35 -24.41 15.76
C LEU A 191 -9.49 -23.83 16.60
N VAL A 192 -9.31 -23.79 17.91
CA VAL A 192 -10.24 -23.20 18.88
C VAL A 192 -9.52 -22.08 19.61
N GLN A 193 -10.11 -20.90 19.65
CA GLN A 193 -9.66 -19.79 20.49
C GLN A 193 -10.73 -19.50 21.54
N VAL A 194 -10.33 -19.45 22.81
CA VAL A 194 -11.24 -19.19 23.93
C VAL A 194 -10.82 -17.86 24.54
N ARG A 195 -11.78 -16.94 24.65
CA ARG A 195 -11.56 -15.59 25.21
C ARG A 195 -12.57 -15.33 26.32
N GLY A 196 -12.10 -14.77 27.43
CA GLY A 196 -12.93 -14.28 28.50
C GLY A 196 -12.71 -12.80 28.71
N TYR A 197 -13.78 -12.01 28.60
CA TYR A 197 -13.78 -10.57 28.82
C TYR A 197 -14.36 -10.26 30.20
N PHE A 198 -13.69 -9.41 30.97
CA PHE A 198 -14.14 -9.02 32.32
C PHE A 198 -13.88 -7.53 32.60
N GLY A 199 -14.79 -6.89 33.32
CA GLY A 199 -14.62 -5.49 33.75
C GLY A 199 -14.80 -4.41 32.67
N LEU A 200 -15.12 -4.77 31.42
CA LEU A 200 -15.42 -3.81 30.33
C LEU A 200 -16.90 -3.43 30.24
N SER A 201 -17.79 -4.25 30.79
CA SER A 201 -19.23 -4.03 30.76
C SER A 201 -19.88 -4.57 32.04
N ASN A 202 -21.18 -4.35 32.20
CA ASN A 202 -21.94 -4.93 33.33
C ASN A 202 -22.09 -6.46 33.25
N VAL A 203 -21.66 -7.08 32.14
CA VAL A 203 -21.75 -8.53 31.91
C VAL A 203 -20.40 -9.07 31.48
N ASP A 204 -19.86 -9.96 32.31
CA ASP A 204 -18.70 -10.77 31.97
C ASP A 204 -19.08 -11.78 30.88
N SER A 205 -18.33 -11.79 29.79
CA SER A 205 -18.65 -12.59 28.60
C SER A 205 -17.51 -13.52 28.22
N LEU A 206 -17.89 -14.67 27.65
CA LEU A 206 -16.96 -15.67 27.13
C LEU A 206 -17.28 -15.86 25.66
N THR A 207 -16.25 -15.93 24.82
CA THR A 207 -16.38 -16.26 23.41
C THR A 207 -15.49 -17.44 23.07
N VAL A 208 -16.02 -18.33 22.24
CA VAL A 208 -15.28 -19.45 21.66
C VAL A 208 -15.34 -19.31 20.15
N TRP A 209 -14.17 -19.20 19.53
CA TRP A 209 -14.03 -19.16 18.08
C TRP A 209 -13.52 -20.51 17.61
N VAL A 210 -14.18 -21.08 16.61
CA VAL A 210 -13.72 -22.31 15.95
C VAL A 210 -13.46 -22.04 14.49
N SER A 211 -12.23 -22.28 14.04
CA SER A 211 -11.81 -22.13 12.65
C SER A 211 -11.13 -23.39 12.11
N GLY A 212 -11.11 -23.50 10.79
CA GLY A 212 -10.33 -24.52 10.09
C GLY A 212 -8.84 -24.15 10.07
N ARG A 213 -7.96 -25.14 10.15
CA ARG A 213 -6.52 -24.94 10.02
C ARG A 213 -6.20 -24.58 8.57
N VAL A 214 -5.64 -23.39 8.37
CA VAL A 214 -5.20 -22.96 7.04
C VAL A 214 -4.04 -23.84 6.57
N ALA A 215 -4.10 -24.24 5.30
CA ALA A 215 -3.10 -25.08 4.69
C ALA A 215 -1.73 -24.37 4.65
N HIS A 216 -0.69 -25.10 5.04
CA HIS A 216 0.67 -24.58 5.17
C HIS A 216 1.27 -24.06 3.85
N TRP A 217 0.70 -24.43 2.70
CA TRP A 217 1.14 -23.96 1.38
C TRP A 217 0.62 -22.55 1.05
N LEU A 218 -0.39 -22.02 1.77
CA LEU A 218 -0.96 -20.71 1.48
C LEU A 218 0.07 -19.59 1.67
N ALA A 219 0.78 -19.59 2.80
CA ALA A 219 1.79 -18.58 3.11
C ALA A 219 2.91 -18.51 2.04
N PRO A 220 3.56 -19.61 1.62
CA PRO A 220 4.55 -19.56 0.54
C PRO A 220 3.94 -19.20 -0.82
N ALA A 221 2.68 -19.57 -1.11
CA ALA A 221 2.00 -19.14 -2.33
C ALA A 221 1.77 -17.62 -2.36
N VAL A 222 1.28 -17.03 -1.26
CA VAL A 222 1.10 -15.58 -1.11
C VAL A 222 2.45 -14.86 -1.16
N GLY A 223 3.47 -15.37 -0.48
CA GLY A 223 4.84 -14.83 -0.53
C GLY A 223 5.44 -14.89 -1.94
N GLY A 224 5.24 -16.00 -2.67
CA GLY A 224 5.63 -16.13 -4.07
C GLY A 224 4.93 -15.12 -4.96
N ALA A 225 3.63 -14.90 -4.77
CA ALA A 225 2.85 -13.90 -5.49
C ALA A 225 3.33 -12.47 -5.18
N LEU A 226 3.65 -12.16 -3.92
CA LEU A 226 4.24 -10.87 -3.52
C LEU A 226 5.54 -10.59 -4.29
N CYS A 227 6.46 -11.55 -4.31
CA CYS A 227 7.74 -11.41 -5.01
C CYS A 227 7.56 -11.29 -6.53
N ALA A 228 6.70 -12.12 -7.12
CA ALA A 228 6.41 -12.08 -8.55
C ALA A 228 5.76 -10.75 -8.97
N GLY A 229 4.77 -10.28 -8.19
CA GLY A 229 4.13 -8.99 -8.39
C GLY A 229 5.09 -7.82 -8.25
N ALA A 230 5.97 -7.84 -7.25
CA ALA A 230 6.98 -6.81 -7.05
C ALA A 230 8.00 -6.76 -8.19
N ALA A 231 8.45 -7.92 -8.67
CA ALA A 231 9.31 -8.01 -9.84
C ALA A 231 8.60 -7.43 -11.08
N ALA A 232 7.35 -7.83 -11.36
CA ALA A 232 6.58 -7.30 -12.47
C ALA A 232 6.36 -5.78 -12.38
N GLY A 233 6.02 -5.26 -11.19
CA GLY A 233 5.86 -3.84 -10.93
C GLY A 233 7.15 -3.04 -11.14
N TRP A 234 8.29 -3.58 -10.69
CA TRP A 234 9.61 -2.97 -10.94
C TRP A 234 9.90 -2.88 -12.45
N LEU A 235 9.66 -3.97 -13.19
CA LEU A 235 9.87 -4.03 -14.63
C LEU A 235 9.02 -2.99 -15.38
N LEU A 236 7.75 -2.90 -15.01
CA LEU A 236 6.80 -1.94 -15.57
C LEU A 236 7.24 -0.50 -15.27
N ALA A 237 7.61 -0.21 -14.01
CA ALA A 237 8.08 1.11 -13.60
C ALA A 237 9.38 1.51 -14.32
N ALA A 238 10.37 0.61 -14.40
CA ALA A 238 11.62 0.89 -15.09
C ALA A 238 11.38 1.17 -16.59
N TRP A 239 10.48 0.43 -17.23
CA TRP A 239 10.05 0.69 -18.60
C TRP A 239 9.39 2.07 -18.74
N ALA A 240 8.39 2.36 -17.90
CA ALA A 240 7.64 3.60 -17.94
C ALA A 240 8.56 4.81 -17.70
N LEU A 241 9.43 4.76 -16.70
CA LEU A 241 10.35 5.85 -16.37
C LEU A 241 11.37 6.12 -17.47
N ARG A 242 11.87 5.09 -18.16
CA ARG A 242 12.76 5.27 -19.33
C ARG A 242 12.04 5.92 -20.49
N ARG A 243 10.77 5.59 -20.70
CA ARG A 243 9.95 6.15 -21.77
C ARG A 243 9.52 7.58 -21.44
N PHE A 244 9.14 7.84 -20.19
CA PHE A 244 8.89 9.18 -19.63
C PHE A 244 10.06 10.14 -19.90
N ARG A 245 11.31 9.69 -19.73
CA ARG A 245 12.50 10.51 -20.03
C ARG A 245 12.68 10.90 -21.49
N ARG A 246 12.07 10.18 -22.42
CA ARG A 246 12.15 10.48 -23.86
C ARG A 246 11.10 11.47 -24.32
N HIS A 247 10.09 11.74 -23.49
CA HIS A 247 9.01 12.66 -23.81
C HIS A 247 9.41 14.12 -23.58
N GLY A 248 8.84 15.02 -24.36
CA GLY A 248 8.94 16.47 -24.17
C GLY A 248 8.31 16.92 -22.85
N LEU A 249 8.58 18.16 -22.44
CA LEU A 249 8.16 18.68 -21.13
C LEU A 249 6.64 18.58 -20.91
N ARG A 250 5.81 18.85 -21.92
CA ARG A 250 4.34 18.81 -21.80
C ARG A 250 3.81 17.41 -21.48
N ALA A 251 4.28 16.40 -22.20
CA ALA A 251 3.89 15.01 -21.95
C ALA A 251 4.40 14.50 -20.61
N ARG A 252 5.60 14.94 -20.18
CA ARG A 252 6.13 14.64 -18.84
C ARG A 252 5.29 15.29 -17.74
N LEU A 253 4.85 16.53 -17.92
CA LEU A 253 3.96 17.19 -16.95
C LEU A 253 2.60 16.49 -16.90
N ALA A 254 2.01 16.15 -18.05
CA ALA A 254 0.74 15.43 -18.11
C ALA A 254 0.83 14.05 -17.41
N ALA A 255 1.87 13.26 -17.72
CA ALA A 255 2.11 11.99 -17.06
C ALA A 255 2.38 12.16 -15.56
N GLY A 256 3.09 13.21 -15.14
CA GLY A 256 3.34 13.52 -13.74
C GLY A 256 2.06 13.88 -12.97
N VAL A 257 1.21 14.74 -13.54
CA VAL A 257 -0.08 15.13 -12.94
C VAL A 257 -1.01 13.93 -12.79
N LEU A 258 -1.03 13.02 -13.78
CA LEU A 258 -1.83 11.80 -13.70
C LEU A 258 -1.25 10.76 -12.73
N ALA A 259 0.07 10.61 -12.69
CA ALA A 259 0.73 9.61 -11.85
C ALA A 259 0.78 10.02 -10.37
N ALA A 260 0.90 11.31 -10.04
CA ALA A 260 1.17 11.75 -8.68
C ALA A 260 0.05 11.37 -7.67
N PRO A 261 -1.26 11.58 -7.97
CA PRO A 261 -2.32 11.10 -7.10
C PRO A 261 -2.29 9.58 -6.92
N GLY A 262 -2.01 8.86 -8.02
CA GLY A 262 -1.90 7.40 -7.98
C GLY A 262 -0.76 6.90 -7.09
N LEU A 263 0.41 7.55 -7.15
CA LEU A 263 1.56 7.23 -6.31
C LEU A 263 1.31 7.55 -4.83
N LEU A 264 0.61 8.64 -4.53
CA LEU A 264 0.26 9.01 -3.16
C LEU A 264 -0.76 8.04 -2.55
N ALA A 265 -1.81 7.71 -3.30
CA ALA A 265 -2.80 6.71 -2.90
C ALA A 265 -2.14 5.33 -2.71
N THR A 266 -1.20 4.98 -3.60
CA THR A 266 -0.38 3.77 -3.48
C THR A 266 0.46 3.77 -2.19
N GLY A 267 1.14 4.87 -1.89
CA GLY A 267 1.94 5.00 -0.66
C GLY A 267 1.08 4.85 0.59
N SER A 268 -0.14 5.39 0.58
CA SER A 268 -1.11 5.26 1.68
C SER A 268 -1.57 3.81 1.86
N ALA A 269 -1.85 3.11 0.75
CA ALA A 269 -2.20 1.68 0.77
C ALA A 269 -1.06 0.82 1.35
N LEU A 270 0.19 1.10 0.95
CA LEU A 270 1.36 0.42 1.47
C LEU A 270 1.58 0.69 2.96
N PHE A 271 1.39 1.93 3.41
CA PHE A 271 1.48 2.29 4.82
C PHE A 271 0.41 1.58 5.65
N ALA A 272 -0.84 1.61 5.21
CA ALA A 272 -1.93 0.89 5.87
C ALA A 272 -1.64 -0.62 5.95
N GLY A 273 -1.12 -1.21 4.87
CA GLY A 273 -0.76 -2.63 4.87
C GLY A 273 0.43 -2.97 5.75
N ALA A 274 1.45 -2.11 5.80
CA ALA A 274 2.57 -2.28 6.72
C ALA A 274 2.12 -2.14 8.18
N TYR A 275 1.28 -1.15 8.47
CA TYR A 275 0.68 -0.97 9.80
C TYR A 275 -0.12 -2.20 10.22
N GLN A 276 -1.00 -2.71 9.34
CA GLN A 276 -1.78 -3.91 9.63
C GLN A 276 -0.87 -5.14 9.85
N ALA A 277 0.14 -5.35 9.00
CA ALA A 277 1.11 -6.43 9.18
C ALA A 277 1.87 -6.31 10.52
N LEU A 278 2.20 -5.09 10.95
CA LEU A 278 2.87 -4.82 12.22
C LEU A 278 1.93 -4.82 13.44
N ALA A 279 0.65 -4.53 13.27
CA ALA A 279 -0.33 -4.52 14.36
C ALA A 279 -0.84 -5.94 14.66
N VAL A 280 -0.99 -6.76 13.62
CA VAL A 280 -1.51 -8.13 13.69
C VAL A 280 -0.39 -9.14 13.93
N GLY A 281 0.74 -9.03 13.20
CA GLY A 281 1.82 -10.01 13.22
C GLY A 281 2.58 -10.24 14.55
N PRO A 282 2.66 -9.31 15.52
CA PRO A 282 3.41 -9.53 16.76
C PRO A 282 2.59 -10.13 17.92
N LYS A 283 1.25 -10.05 17.89
CA LYS A 283 0.45 -10.44 19.06
C LYS A 283 0.36 -11.96 19.22
N ASP A 284 0.20 -12.69 18.12
CA ASP A 284 -0.07 -14.14 18.16
C ASP A 284 1.04 -14.99 17.49
N GLY A 285 2.12 -14.33 17.05
CA GLY A 285 3.09 -14.89 16.11
C GLY A 285 2.49 -15.04 14.70
N TRP A 286 3.33 -15.10 13.67
CA TRP A 286 2.84 -15.26 12.29
C TRP A 286 2.16 -16.62 12.12
N THR A 287 0.84 -16.63 12.14
CA THR A 287 0.01 -17.78 11.79
C THR A 287 -0.27 -17.77 10.29
N PRO A 288 -0.58 -18.94 9.70
CA PRO A 288 -1.06 -19.00 8.33
C PRO A 288 -2.33 -18.16 8.05
N HIS A 289 -3.13 -17.83 9.08
CA HIS A 289 -4.27 -16.90 8.95
C HIS A 289 -3.81 -15.47 8.61
N ASP A 290 -2.62 -15.08 9.09
CA ASP A 290 -2.05 -13.75 8.84
C ASP A 290 -1.59 -13.57 7.40
N SER A 291 -1.51 -14.63 6.59
CA SER A 291 -1.16 -14.53 5.17
C SER A 291 -2.15 -13.71 4.34
N LEU A 292 -3.35 -13.45 4.85
CA LEU A 292 -4.33 -12.55 4.24
C LEU A 292 -4.10 -11.06 4.54
N PHE A 293 -3.07 -10.68 5.32
CA PHE A 293 -2.79 -9.28 5.65
C PHE A 293 -2.75 -8.38 4.41
N ALA A 294 -2.22 -8.88 3.29
CA ALA A 294 -2.14 -8.13 2.04
C ALA A 294 -3.53 -7.84 1.45
N ALA A 295 -4.43 -8.81 1.52
CA ALA A 295 -5.80 -8.66 1.03
C ALA A 295 -6.61 -7.75 1.95
N ALA A 296 -6.44 -7.92 3.27
CA ALA A 296 -7.09 -7.11 4.29
C ALA A 296 -6.63 -5.64 4.21
N ALA A 297 -5.33 -5.41 4.04
CA ALA A 297 -4.74 -4.09 3.79
C ALA A 297 -5.35 -3.39 2.56
N LEU A 298 -5.45 -4.10 1.43
CA LEU A 298 -6.06 -3.55 0.23
C LEU A 298 -7.57 -3.35 0.37
N ALA A 299 -8.26 -4.19 1.13
CA ALA A 299 -9.69 -4.02 1.40
C ALA A 299 -9.94 -2.75 2.23
N ALA A 300 -9.15 -2.51 3.29
CA ALA A 300 -9.23 -1.30 4.12
C ALA A 300 -9.11 0.00 3.30
N VAL A 301 -8.29 -0.04 2.25
CA VAL A 301 -8.08 1.10 1.34
C VAL A 301 -8.72 0.90 -0.04
N GLY A 302 -9.67 -0.02 -0.18
CA GLY A 302 -10.16 -0.54 -1.48
C GLY A 302 -10.47 0.54 -2.53
N PRO A 303 -11.26 1.57 -2.19
CA PRO A 303 -11.53 2.68 -3.11
C PRO A 303 -10.25 3.43 -3.54
N LEU A 304 -9.34 3.69 -2.61
CA LEU A 304 -8.07 4.37 -2.87
C LEU A 304 -7.13 3.50 -3.70
N ALA A 305 -7.06 2.19 -3.43
CA ALA A 305 -6.24 1.25 -4.20
C ALA A 305 -6.74 1.12 -5.65
N GLY A 306 -8.06 1.08 -5.86
CA GLY A 306 -8.67 1.09 -7.19
C GLY A 306 -8.35 2.37 -7.97
N LEU A 307 -8.50 3.53 -7.33
CA LEU A 307 -8.12 4.82 -7.92
C LEU A 307 -6.61 4.91 -8.21
N ALA A 308 -5.77 4.37 -7.32
CA ALA A 308 -4.33 4.32 -7.49
C ALA A 308 -3.94 3.50 -8.72
N ALA A 309 -4.50 2.29 -8.85
CA ALA A 309 -4.27 1.42 -9.99
C ALA A 309 -4.72 2.08 -11.30
N ALA A 310 -5.90 2.71 -11.32
CA ALA A 310 -6.42 3.40 -12.49
C ALA A 310 -5.52 4.60 -12.90
N ALA A 311 -5.09 5.41 -11.95
CA ALA A 311 -4.20 6.56 -12.20
C ALA A 311 -2.83 6.12 -12.72
N LEU A 312 -2.24 5.07 -12.14
CA LEU A 312 -0.96 4.50 -12.61
C LEU A 312 -1.11 3.88 -14.00
N ALA A 313 -2.23 3.21 -14.30
CA ALA A 313 -2.52 2.66 -15.61
C ALA A 313 -2.66 3.77 -16.67
N LEU A 314 -3.42 4.83 -16.37
CA LEU A 314 -3.55 5.99 -17.25
C LEU A 314 -2.20 6.68 -17.50
N ALA A 315 -1.38 6.86 -16.47
CA ALA A 315 -0.03 7.40 -16.63
C ALA A 315 0.85 6.50 -17.50
N ALA A 316 0.75 5.18 -17.33
CA ALA A 316 1.46 4.21 -18.17
C ALA A 316 1.02 4.30 -19.64
N VAL A 317 -0.28 4.47 -19.92
CA VAL A 317 -0.82 4.69 -21.27
C VAL A 317 -0.26 5.96 -21.88
N VAL A 318 -0.27 7.09 -21.16
CA VAL A 318 0.30 8.36 -21.63
C VAL A 318 1.79 8.22 -21.97
N VAL A 319 2.52 7.49 -21.14
CA VAL A 319 3.93 7.20 -21.36
C VAL A 319 4.13 6.27 -22.57
N ALA A 320 3.23 5.31 -22.80
CA ALA A 320 3.27 4.38 -23.93
C ALA A 320 3.16 5.10 -25.29
N LEU A 321 2.44 6.22 -25.35
CA LEU A 321 2.20 6.97 -26.58
C LEU A 321 3.51 7.28 -27.34
N PRO A 322 3.46 7.39 -28.69
CA PRO A 322 4.60 7.76 -29.51
C PRO A 322 5.23 9.08 -29.03
N VAL A 323 6.55 9.11 -28.91
CA VAL A 323 7.27 10.36 -28.65
C VAL A 323 7.12 11.21 -29.91
N ARG A 324 6.29 12.26 -29.84
CA ARG A 324 6.31 13.29 -30.88
C ARG A 324 7.58 14.12 -30.67
N PRO A 325 8.45 14.26 -31.69
CA PRO A 325 9.57 15.18 -31.61
C PRO A 325 9.03 16.57 -31.31
N ASP A 326 9.58 17.24 -30.29
CA ASP A 326 9.21 18.61 -30.02
C ASP A 326 9.52 19.44 -31.29
N PRO A 327 8.56 20.23 -31.80
CA PRO A 327 8.85 21.16 -32.88
C PRO A 327 9.98 22.11 -32.43
N PRO A 328 10.83 22.59 -33.37
CA PRO A 328 11.92 23.51 -33.04
C PRO A 328 11.38 24.67 -32.21
N ALA A 329 12.07 24.98 -31.11
CA ALA A 329 11.58 25.90 -30.10
C ALA A 329 11.25 27.27 -30.71
N PRO A 330 10.00 27.76 -30.62
CA PRO A 330 9.70 29.14 -30.95
C PRO A 330 10.15 30.07 -29.81
N THR A 331 10.77 31.20 -30.15
CA THR A 331 10.89 32.37 -29.26
C THR A 331 9.63 33.25 -29.37
N PRO A 332 9.25 34.06 -28.35
CA PRO A 332 9.89 34.28 -27.06
C PRO A 332 9.17 33.60 -25.87
N PRO A 333 9.93 33.19 -24.84
CA PRO A 333 9.46 32.45 -23.66
C PRO A 333 8.50 33.22 -22.72
N GLU A 334 8.34 34.53 -22.88
CA GLU A 334 7.73 35.38 -21.85
C GLU A 334 6.21 35.20 -21.71
N ARG A 335 5.45 35.05 -22.80
CA ARG A 335 3.99 34.84 -22.71
C ARG A 335 3.65 33.50 -22.07
N ALA A 336 4.36 32.43 -22.45
CA ALA A 336 4.15 31.09 -21.88
C ALA A 336 4.49 31.05 -20.39
N TRP A 337 5.56 31.75 -19.98
CA TRP A 337 5.90 31.89 -18.56
C TRP A 337 4.83 32.67 -17.78
N ARG A 338 4.28 33.74 -18.37
CA ARG A 338 3.21 34.53 -17.74
C ARG A 338 1.97 33.67 -17.46
N TYR A 339 1.51 32.88 -18.42
CA TYR A 339 0.35 31.99 -18.22
C TYR A 339 0.62 30.90 -17.17
N ARG A 340 1.83 30.34 -17.14
CA ARG A 340 2.19 29.31 -16.15
C ARG A 340 2.24 29.86 -14.72
N LEU A 341 2.85 31.04 -14.53
CA LEU A 341 2.93 31.68 -13.22
C LEU A 341 1.54 32.05 -12.68
N TRP A 342 0.70 32.68 -13.49
CA TRP A 342 -0.65 33.07 -13.08
C TRP A 342 -1.59 31.89 -12.92
N GLY A 343 -1.53 30.89 -13.80
CA GLY A 343 -2.31 29.66 -13.66
C GLY A 343 -1.98 28.95 -12.34
N MET A 344 -0.69 28.80 -12.04
CA MET A 344 -0.26 28.12 -10.81
C MET A 344 -0.60 28.93 -9.56
N ALA A 345 -0.45 30.25 -9.59
CA ALA A 345 -0.86 31.12 -8.49
C ALA A 345 -2.37 31.03 -8.24
N GLY A 346 -3.19 31.02 -9.30
CA GLY A 346 -4.64 30.83 -9.21
C GLY A 346 -5.01 29.48 -8.59
N THR A 347 -4.34 28.40 -8.98
CA THR A 347 -4.59 27.06 -8.40
C THR A 347 -4.26 27.01 -6.91
N HIS A 348 -3.13 27.59 -6.48
CA HIS A 348 -2.78 27.66 -5.05
C HIS A 348 -3.74 28.55 -4.25
N LEU A 349 -4.22 29.66 -4.82
CA LEU A 349 -5.21 30.52 -4.17
C LEU A 349 -6.57 29.84 -4.03
N ALA A 350 -7.03 29.12 -5.05
CA ALA A 350 -8.27 28.34 -5.00
C ALA A 350 -8.18 27.22 -3.93
N PHE A 351 -7.03 26.54 -3.88
CA PHE A 351 -6.74 25.54 -2.84
C PHE A 351 -6.78 26.16 -1.44
N ALA A 352 -6.08 27.28 -1.22
CA ALA A 352 -6.04 27.96 0.06
C ALA A 352 -7.42 28.48 0.48
N ALA A 353 -8.22 29.01 -0.46
CA ALA A 353 -9.59 29.45 -0.19
C ALA A 353 -10.50 28.29 0.23
N ALA A 354 -10.46 27.17 -0.49
CA ALA A 354 -11.22 25.96 -0.14
C ALA A 354 -10.85 25.46 1.26
N TRP A 355 -9.55 25.49 1.59
CA TRP A 355 -9.07 25.07 2.91
C TRP A 355 -9.45 26.04 4.03
N CYS A 356 -9.33 27.35 3.81
CA CYS A 356 -9.79 28.36 4.76
C CYS A 356 -11.29 28.23 5.05
N THR A 357 -12.11 27.88 4.04
CA THR A 357 -13.54 27.60 4.26
C THR A 357 -13.73 26.41 5.22
N VAL A 358 -12.98 25.32 5.05
CA VAL A 358 -13.03 24.16 5.97
C VAL A 358 -12.63 24.57 7.40
N VAL A 359 -11.54 25.33 7.54
CA VAL A 359 -11.06 25.80 8.86
C VAL A 359 -12.04 26.76 9.53
N VAL A 360 -12.63 27.71 8.79
CA VAL A 360 -13.62 28.65 9.34
C VAL A 360 -14.88 27.92 9.77
N LEU A 361 -15.37 26.97 8.97
CA LEU A 361 -16.50 26.11 9.36
C LEU A 361 -16.18 25.33 10.65
N PHE A 362 -14.94 24.83 10.77
CA PHE A 362 -14.44 24.15 11.97
C PHE A 362 -14.47 25.06 13.21
N LEU A 363 -13.88 26.25 13.12
CA LEU A 363 -13.76 27.19 14.23
C LEU A 363 -15.12 27.78 14.68
N VAL A 364 -15.99 28.16 13.73
CA VAL A 364 -17.31 28.73 14.04
C VAL A 364 -18.19 27.71 14.77
N ARG A 365 -18.10 26.43 14.39
CA ARG A 365 -18.87 25.37 15.07
C ARG A 365 -18.35 25.08 16.48
N GLY A 366 -17.03 25.04 16.65
CA GLY A 366 -16.40 24.81 17.96
C GLY A 366 -16.76 25.86 19.01
N GLN A 367 -17.11 27.08 18.59
CA GLN A 367 -17.49 28.17 19.51
C GLN A 367 -18.97 28.21 19.90
N HIS A 368 -19.87 27.60 19.13
CA HIS A 368 -21.29 27.95 19.23
C HIS A 368 -22.25 26.83 19.67
N LEU A 369 -21.92 25.54 19.61
CA LEU A 369 -23.00 24.53 19.75
C LEU A 369 -22.87 23.38 20.77
N LEU A 370 -21.82 22.57 20.92
CA LEU A 370 -21.98 21.31 21.70
C LEU A 370 -20.70 20.72 22.36
N GLY A 371 -19.82 21.56 22.92
CA GLY A 371 -18.58 21.08 23.58
C GLY A 371 -17.37 20.97 22.64
N PRO A 372 -16.21 20.47 23.13
CA PRO A 372 -15.00 20.37 22.32
C PRO A 372 -15.24 19.45 21.11
N VAL A 373 -15.13 20.02 19.92
CA VAL A 373 -15.18 19.27 18.65
C VAL A 373 -13.84 18.53 18.52
N ASN A 374 -13.87 17.23 18.72
CA ASN A 374 -12.66 16.39 18.69
C ASN A 374 -12.35 15.87 17.28
N ASP A 375 -13.32 15.93 16.35
CA ASP A 375 -13.14 15.38 15.00
C ASP A 375 -13.75 16.29 13.90
N PRO A 376 -13.04 16.56 12.78
CA PRO A 376 -13.58 17.24 11.60
C PRO A 376 -14.91 16.69 11.07
N LYS A 377 -15.19 15.39 11.22
CA LYS A 377 -16.45 14.76 10.81
C LYS A 377 -17.62 15.31 11.63
N GLU A 378 -17.39 15.68 12.88
CA GLU A 378 -18.40 16.31 13.72
C GLU A 378 -18.78 17.71 13.23
N LEU A 379 -18.25 18.22 12.10
CA LEU A 379 -18.66 19.48 11.50
C LEU A 379 -20.09 19.54 10.98
N ILE A 380 -20.77 18.40 10.88
CA ILE A 380 -22.11 18.31 10.33
C ILE A 380 -23.09 18.03 11.47
N PRO A 381 -24.17 18.82 11.63
CA PRO A 381 -24.98 18.87 12.87
C PRO A 381 -25.91 17.67 13.08
N PHE A 382 -25.75 16.61 12.31
CA PHE A 382 -26.76 15.57 12.16
C PHE A 382 -26.31 14.18 12.63
N GLY A 383 -25.13 14.07 13.25
CA GLY A 383 -24.55 12.80 13.71
C GLY A 383 -24.11 11.87 12.58
N TYR A 384 -23.16 10.96 12.86
CA TYR A 384 -22.69 9.96 11.90
C TYR A 384 -23.59 8.72 11.99
N HIS A 385 -24.70 8.72 11.25
CA HIS A 385 -25.63 7.59 11.17
C HIS A 385 -25.96 7.26 9.70
N PRO A 386 -26.04 5.98 9.29
CA PRO A 386 -26.29 5.59 7.90
C PRO A 386 -27.60 6.14 7.32
N MET A 387 -28.60 6.37 8.17
CA MET A 387 -29.91 6.93 7.77
C MET A 387 -29.94 8.46 7.70
N ASN A 388 -28.82 9.14 7.95
CA ASN A 388 -28.74 10.59 7.88
C ASN A 388 -28.72 11.05 6.41
N PRO A 389 -29.71 11.82 5.93
CA PRO A 389 -29.76 12.28 4.53
C PRO A 389 -28.61 13.23 4.16
N PHE A 390 -27.85 13.72 5.15
CA PHE A 390 -26.68 14.56 4.98
C PHE A 390 -25.35 13.79 5.07
N MET A 391 -25.36 12.46 5.08
CA MET A 391 -24.14 11.64 5.16
C MET A 391 -23.17 11.94 3.99
N TRP A 392 -23.69 12.30 2.81
CA TRP A 392 -22.88 12.73 1.65
C TRP A 392 -22.02 13.96 1.94
N LEU A 393 -22.44 14.84 2.86
CA LEU A 393 -21.70 16.03 3.25
C LEU A 393 -20.45 15.64 4.06
N TYR A 394 -20.51 14.58 4.87
CA TYR A 394 -19.36 14.04 5.60
C TYR A 394 -18.33 13.46 4.64
N ALA A 395 -18.80 12.67 3.67
CA ALA A 395 -17.96 12.13 2.62
C ALA A 395 -17.32 13.27 1.80
N ALA A 396 -18.08 14.32 1.45
CA ALA A 396 -17.56 15.48 0.74
C ALA A 396 -16.49 16.23 1.56
N LEU A 397 -16.69 16.41 2.86
CA LEU A 397 -15.74 17.09 3.74
C LEU A 397 -14.46 16.26 3.95
N ALA A 398 -14.60 14.95 4.19
CA ALA A 398 -13.49 14.02 4.29
C ALA A 398 -12.69 13.93 2.98
N LEU A 399 -13.38 13.90 1.84
CA LEU A 399 -12.74 13.97 0.52
C LEU A 399 -12.04 15.30 0.29
N LEU A 400 -12.61 16.42 0.71
CA LEU A 400 -11.98 17.73 0.60
C LEU A 400 -10.75 17.84 1.51
N TYR A 401 -10.82 17.27 2.72
CA TYR A 401 -9.69 17.19 3.66
C TYR A 401 -8.55 16.33 3.09
N LEU A 402 -8.88 15.13 2.64
CA LEU A 402 -7.95 14.19 2.01
C LEU A 402 -7.37 14.76 0.71
N PHE A 403 -8.21 15.41 -0.10
CA PHE A 403 -7.76 16.10 -1.31
C PHE A 403 -6.83 17.26 -0.96
N GLY A 404 -7.12 18.03 0.07
CA GLY A 404 -6.24 19.09 0.56
C GLY A 404 -4.86 18.56 0.92
N PHE A 405 -4.85 17.52 1.75
CA PHE A 405 -3.64 16.82 2.18
C PHE A 405 -2.83 16.28 1.00
N MET A 406 -3.49 15.63 0.05
CA MET A 406 -2.84 15.00 -1.11
C MET A 406 -2.43 16.01 -2.19
N ALA A 407 -3.22 17.06 -2.41
CA ALA A 407 -2.99 18.04 -3.45
C ALA A 407 -1.90 19.06 -3.07
N SER A 408 -1.70 19.35 -1.78
CA SER A 408 -0.63 20.28 -1.35
C SER A 408 0.78 19.85 -1.81
N PRO A 409 1.25 18.60 -1.57
CA PRO A 409 2.53 18.10 -2.09
C PRO A 409 2.63 18.16 -3.61
N VAL A 410 1.53 17.86 -4.32
CA VAL A 410 1.49 17.89 -5.80
C VAL A 410 1.64 19.33 -6.30
N LEU A 411 0.88 20.26 -5.73
CA LEU A 411 0.95 21.67 -6.05
C LEU A 411 2.33 22.25 -5.75
N LEU A 412 2.99 21.81 -4.68
CA LEU A 412 4.36 22.19 -4.34
C LEU A 412 5.39 21.62 -5.32
N SER A 413 5.24 20.35 -5.72
CA SER A 413 6.17 19.71 -6.66
C SER A 413 6.24 20.44 -8.01
N ILE A 414 5.15 21.14 -8.38
CA ILE A 414 5.05 21.94 -9.61
C ILE A 414 5.45 23.40 -9.35
N SER A 415 5.07 24.00 -8.20
CA SER A 415 5.36 25.41 -7.92
C SER A 415 6.81 25.66 -7.49
N VAL A 416 7.46 24.75 -6.76
CA VAL A 416 8.84 24.92 -6.30
C VAL A 416 9.83 25.08 -7.47
N PRO A 417 9.82 24.24 -8.53
CA PRO A 417 10.66 24.46 -9.70
C PRO A 417 10.40 25.82 -10.38
N LEU A 418 9.13 26.25 -10.46
CA LEU A 418 8.76 27.55 -11.02
C LEU A 418 9.28 28.70 -10.15
N LEU A 419 9.28 28.54 -8.83
CA LEU A 419 9.80 29.53 -7.89
C LEU A 419 11.32 29.64 -7.97
N VAL A 420 12.03 28.51 -8.02
CA VAL A 420 13.50 28.45 -8.07
C VAL A 420 14.03 28.99 -9.40
N THR A 421 13.52 28.48 -10.51
CA THR A 421 14.01 28.86 -11.85
C THR A 421 13.42 30.18 -12.34
N GLY A 422 12.17 30.48 -11.96
CA GLY A 422 11.44 31.66 -12.40
C GLY A 422 11.86 32.95 -11.71
N ARG A 423 12.63 32.93 -10.61
CA ARG A 423 13.00 34.16 -9.88
C ARG A 423 13.75 35.18 -10.74
N ARG A 424 14.74 34.72 -11.52
CA ARG A 424 15.53 35.60 -12.42
C ARG A 424 14.72 36.07 -13.62
N VAL A 425 13.88 35.18 -14.17
CA VAL A 425 13.01 35.46 -15.32
C VAL A 425 11.92 36.48 -14.93
N ALA A 426 11.28 36.29 -13.78
CA ALA A 426 10.23 37.17 -13.28
C ALA A 426 10.74 38.59 -13.01
N ARG A 427 11.99 38.75 -12.53
CA ARG A 427 12.61 40.08 -12.38
C ARG A 427 12.84 40.77 -13.72
N ARG A 428 13.37 40.05 -14.72
CA ARG A 428 13.65 40.62 -16.05
C ARG A 428 12.37 40.96 -16.81
N ALA A 429 11.33 40.13 -16.69
CA ALA A 429 10.08 40.26 -17.44
C ALA A 429 9.00 41.10 -16.73
N GLY A 430 9.32 41.78 -15.62
CA GLY A 430 8.34 42.58 -14.86
C GLY A 430 7.23 41.77 -14.16
N LEU A 431 7.40 40.45 -14.00
CA LEU A 431 6.41 39.54 -13.39
C LEU A 431 6.66 39.31 -11.89
N TRP A 432 7.32 40.25 -11.21
CA TRP A 432 7.72 40.09 -9.81
C TRP A 432 6.51 39.91 -8.87
N ALA A 433 5.40 40.58 -9.14
CA ALA A 433 4.15 40.41 -8.39
C ALA A 433 3.63 38.96 -8.47
N ALA A 434 3.50 38.40 -9.68
CA ALA A 434 3.01 37.03 -9.88
C ALA A 434 3.90 35.98 -9.19
N TRP A 435 5.22 36.19 -9.19
CA TRP A 435 6.14 35.31 -8.48
C TRP A 435 5.98 35.39 -6.96
N ARG A 436 5.80 36.60 -6.38
CA ARG A 436 5.52 36.77 -4.94
C ARG A 436 4.17 36.14 -4.55
N THR A 437 3.15 36.30 -5.39
CA THR A 437 1.84 35.67 -5.18
C THR A 437 1.94 34.15 -5.18
N LEU A 438 2.66 33.55 -6.14
CA LEU A 438 2.89 32.11 -6.16
C LEU A 438 3.68 31.64 -4.93
N LEU A 439 4.68 32.40 -4.48
CA LEU A 439 5.46 32.06 -3.29
C LEU A 439 4.59 32.05 -2.04
N LEU A 440 3.80 33.11 -1.83
CA LEU A 440 2.88 33.22 -0.70
C LEU A 440 1.83 32.09 -0.74
N ALA A 441 1.24 31.84 -1.90
CA ALA A 441 0.21 30.82 -2.07
C ALA A 441 0.76 29.39 -1.90
N ALA A 442 2.01 29.14 -2.33
CA ALA A 442 2.69 27.88 -2.06
C ALA A 442 3.03 27.71 -0.57
N ALA A 443 3.45 28.78 0.11
CA ALA A 443 3.72 28.75 1.54
C ALA A 443 2.44 28.48 2.36
N THR A 444 1.30 29.10 2.00
CA THR A 444 0.02 28.83 2.66
C THR A 444 -0.47 27.41 2.42
N ALA A 445 -0.26 26.86 1.21
CA ALA A 445 -0.59 25.46 0.91
C ALA A 445 0.20 24.45 1.76
N VAL A 446 1.38 24.82 2.28
CA VAL A 446 2.17 24.01 3.22
C VAL A 446 1.73 24.24 4.66
N LEU A 447 1.66 25.50 5.07
CA LEU A 447 1.45 25.88 6.46
C LEU A 447 0.05 25.48 6.95
N LEU A 448 -0.98 25.61 6.11
CA LEU A 448 -2.35 25.31 6.50
C LEU A 448 -2.57 23.82 6.82
N PRO A 449 -2.13 22.84 6.01
CA PRO A 449 -2.17 21.43 6.40
C PRO A 449 -1.27 21.12 7.61
N ILE A 450 -0.08 21.72 7.73
CA ILE A 450 0.78 21.47 8.90
C ILE A 450 0.10 21.94 10.18
N MET A 451 -0.52 23.12 10.16
CA MET A 451 -1.23 23.66 11.32
C MET A 451 -2.40 22.77 11.76
N THR A 452 -3.03 22.00 10.87
CA THR A 452 -4.07 21.02 11.25
C THR A 452 -3.50 19.74 11.87
N PHE A 453 -2.20 19.44 11.71
CA PHE A 453 -1.53 18.31 12.38
C PHE A 453 -0.91 18.67 13.72
N THR A 454 -0.81 19.96 14.04
CA THR A 454 -0.31 20.44 15.33
C THR A 454 -1.44 21.13 16.07
N PRO A 455 -2.21 20.41 16.92
CA PRO A 455 -2.78 21.09 18.06
C PRO A 455 -1.60 21.57 18.90
N LEU A 456 -1.61 22.81 19.34
CA LEU A 456 -0.82 23.21 20.49
C LEU A 456 -1.32 22.39 21.71
N GLY A 457 -0.85 21.13 21.85
CA GLY A 457 -1.02 20.32 23.06
C GLY A 457 -1.93 19.08 23.03
N GLN A 458 -2.34 18.51 21.90
CA GLN A 458 -3.06 17.21 21.87
C GLN A 458 -2.46 16.20 20.87
N GLU A 459 -2.65 14.91 21.15
CA GLU A 459 -2.13 13.80 20.33
C GLU A 459 -2.90 13.67 19.02
N ALA A 460 -2.21 13.72 17.88
CA ALA A 460 -2.83 13.65 16.55
C ALA A 460 -3.51 12.29 16.25
N THR A 461 -3.29 11.28 17.08
CA THR A 461 -3.81 9.91 16.94
C THR A 461 -5.26 9.77 17.38
N THR A 462 -5.72 10.51 18.38
CA THR A 462 -7.15 10.55 18.77
C THR A 462 -8.02 11.26 17.73
N TRP A 463 -7.43 12.11 16.89
CA TRP A 463 -8.13 12.90 15.87
C TRP A 463 -8.57 12.14 14.61
N TRP A 464 -8.03 10.94 14.39
CA TRP A 464 -8.22 10.18 13.14
C TRP A 464 -8.87 8.81 13.32
N LEU A 465 -8.84 8.27 14.55
CA LEU A 465 -9.16 6.86 14.82
C LEU A 465 -10.33 6.66 15.78
N ASP A 466 -10.75 7.70 16.51
CA ASP A 466 -12.09 7.78 17.13
C ASP A 466 -13.08 8.33 16.09
#